data_AF-A0A7C3DC91-F1
#
_entry.id   AF-A0A7C3DC91-F1
#
_cell.length_a   1.000
_cell.length_b   1.000
_cell.length_c   1.000
_cell.angle_alpha   90.00
_cell.angle_beta   90.00
_cell.angle_gamma   90.00
#
_symmetry.space_group_name_H-M   'P 1'
#
loop_
_entity.id
_entity.type
_entity.pdbx_description
1 polymer ?
#
loop_
_entity_poly.entity_id
_entity_poly.type
_entity_poly.pdbx_seq_one_letter_code
_entity_poly.pdbx_strand_id
1 'polypeptide(L)'
;MDYNPIPGILYHPSRPLFRPPTEEQLREILESGDASAIRKQSKSLAYWLAKKKGLAQFADFFGFGAMITLWLPVTEETKPPDIPLPKKALQNPAFRGLDVEGEIAFTYSLRDPFLPKSKALFTPGLEGDPQYGSMLFAVPLFTAENIYHGRGEMRDACLELFGAYMAESRDDHGVLLWGRPAIEPILLDALRKLESEGMQYPVR
;
A
#
# COMPACT_ATOMS: atom_id res chain seq x y z
N MET A 1 4.31 14.27 -11.74
CA MET A 1 3.36 13.58 -10.86
C MET A 1 3.82 13.81 -9.43
N ASP A 2 3.03 14.54 -8.65
CA ASP A 2 3.40 14.90 -7.27
C ASP A 2 2.79 13.89 -6.29
N TYR A 3 3.37 12.69 -6.27
CA TYR A 3 3.06 11.67 -5.28
C TYR A 3 4.12 11.72 -4.18
N ASN A 4 3.70 11.58 -2.92
CA ASN A 4 4.58 11.44 -1.76
C ASN A 4 4.61 9.96 -1.36
N PRO A 5 5.46 9.12 -1.97
CA PRO A 5 5.50 7.71 -1.67
C PRO A 5 6.18 7.46 -0.32
N ILE A 6 5.52 6.66 0.52
CA ILE A 6 6.15 6.11 1.71
C ILE A 6 6.61 4.68 1.38
N PRO A 7 7.89 4.35 1.58
CA PRO A 7 8.38 3.01 1.34
C PRO A 7 7.87 2.03 2.42
N GLY A 8 7.46 0.86 1.95
CA GLY A 8 7.18 -0.32 2.76
C GLY A 8 7.64 -1.57 2.02
N ILE A 9 7.35 -2.71 2.62
CA ILE A 9 7.82 -4.01 2.10
C ILE A 9 6.65 -4.80 1.55
N LEU A 10 6.87 -5.44 0.41
CA LEU A 10 5.96 -6.40 -0.16
C LEU A 10 6.23 -7.78 0.45
N TYR A 11 5.21 -8.35 1.08
CA TYR A 11 5.23 -9.69 1.65
C TYR A 11 4.56 -10.66 0.70
N HIS A 12 5.25 -11.72 0.29
CA HIS A 12 4.67 -12.79 -0.51
C HIS A 12 4.82 -14.10 0.28
N PRO A 13 3.73 -14.80 0.65
CA PRO A 13 3.79 -15.97 1.53
C PRO A 13 4.76 -17.06 1.07
N SER A 14 4.83 -17.29 -0.24
CA SER A 14 5.68 -18.34 -0.84
C SER A 14 7.11 -17.89 -1.17
N ARG A 15 7.54 -16.67 -0.81
CA ARG A 15 8.89 -16.16 -1.14
C ARG A 15 9.58 -15.63 0.12
N PRO A 16 10.92 -15.69 0.18
CA PRO A 16 11.65 -15.05 1.26
C PRO A 16 11.40 -13.55 1.26
N LEU A 17 11.28 -12.97 2.46
CA LEU A 17 11.14 -11.53 2.60
C LEU A 17 12.36 -10.82 2.00
N PHE A 18 12.11 -9.73 1.29
CA PHE A 18 13.19 -8.91 0.77
C PHE A 18 14.00 -8.30 1.91
N ARG A 19 15.32 -8.49 1.84
CA ARG A 19 16.29 -7.84 2.71
C ARG A 19 16.94 -6.68 1.97
N PRO A 20 16.76 -5.44 2.43
CA PRO A 20 17.53 -4.32 1.93
C PRO A 20 19.04 -4.58 2.05
N PRO A 21 19.87 -4.07 1.13
CA PRO A 21 21.32 -4.27 1.20
C PRO A 21 21.91 -3.61 2.45
N THR A 22 22.99 -4.17 2.98
CA THR A 22 23.74 -3.52 4.06
C THR A 22 24.48 -2.28 3.55
N GLU A 23 24.96 -1.44 4.47
CA GLU A 23 25.77 -0.27 4.10
C GLU A 23 27.05 -0.69 3.35
N GLU A 24 27.69 -1.79 3.78
CA GLU A 24 28.89 -2.32 3.12
C GLU A 24 28.57 -2.77 1.69
N GLN A 25 27.46 -3.49 1.49
CA GLN A 25 27.03 -3.93 0.17
C GLN A 25 26.69 -2.73 -0.74
N LEU A 26 26.05 -1.69 -0.20
CA LEU A 26 25.79 -0.46 -0.96
C LEU A 26 27.10 0.23 -1.35
N ARG A 27 28.07 0.29 -0.43
CA ARG A 27 29.38 0.89 -0.69
C ARG A 27 30.12 0.14 -1.80
N GLU A 28 30.19 -1.18 -1.71
CA GLU A 28 30.81 -2.02 -2.75
C GLU A 28 30.14 -1.84 -4.12
N ILE A 29 28.81 -1.76 -4.17
CA ILE A 29 28.09 -1.52 -5.43
C ILE A 29 28.40 -0.13 -6.00
N LEU A 30 28.40 0.90 -5.15
CA LEU A 30 28.72 2.27 -5.56
C LEU A 30 30.17 2.39 -6.06
N GLU A 31 31.11 1.72 -5.39
CA GLU A 31 32.53 1.68 -5.76
C GLU A 31 32.76 0.87 -7.05
N SER A 32 31.99 -0.21 -7.27
CA SER A 32 32.08 -1.04 -8.48
C SER A 32 31.56 -0.36 -9.75
N GLY A 33 30.72 0.68 -9.60
CA GLY A 33 30.03 1.35 -10.71
C GLY A 33 28.94 0.52 -11.40
N ASP A 34 28.72 -0.74 -11.00
CA ASP A 34 27.68 -1.59 -11.57
C ASP A 34 26.32 -1.38 -10.88
N ALA A 35 25.62 -0.33 -11.29
CA ALA A 35 24.25 -0.05 -10.86
C ALA A 35 23.25 -1.17 -11.24
N SER A 36 23.63 -2.15 -12.06
CA SER A 36 22.77 -3.30 -12.37
C SER A 36 22.53 -4.19 -11.15
N ALA A 37 23.44 -4.22 -10.17
CA ALA A 37 23.27 -4.96 -8.93
C ALA A 37 22.07 -4.43 -8.10
N ILE A 38 21.92 -3.10 -8.01
CA ILE A 38 20.77 -2.45 -7.36
C ILE A 38 19.49 -2.67 -8.18
N ARG A 39 19.55 -2.54 -9.52
CA ARG A 39 18.37 -2.74 -10.39
C ARG A 39 17.86 -4.18 -10.40
N LYS A 40 18.73 -5.16 -10.11
CA LYS A 40 18.40 -6.59 -10.03
C LYS A 40 17.88 -7.01 -8.64
N GLN A 41 18.13 -6.22 -7.60
CA GLN A 41 17.51 -6.44 -6.29
C GLN A 41 16.01 -6.11 -6.36
N SER A 42 15.18 -7.11 -6.05
CA SER A 42 13.73 -7.17 -6.32
C SER A 42 12.96 -5.94 -5.80
N LYS A 43 12.12 -5.27 -6.59
CA LYS A 43 10.70 -5.60 -6.91
C LYS A 43 9.75 -5.84 -5.72
N SER A 44 10.25 -5.77 -4.50
CA SER A 44 9.50 -6.07 -3.27
C SER A 44 9.34 -4.85 -2.37
N LEU A 45 9.46 -3.66 -2.97
CA LEU A 45 9.11 -2.39 -2.33
C LEU A 45 7.66 -2.08 -2.64
N ALA A 46 6.90 -1.75 -1.61
CA ALA A 46 5.57 -1.18 -1.73
C ALA A 46 5.65 0.32 -1.48
N TYR A 47 4.85 1.10 -2.18
CA TYR A 47 4.75 2.54 -1.96
C TYR A 47 3.34 2.87 -1.53
N TRP A 48 3.18 3.36 -0.30
CA TRP A 48 1.91 3.93 0.12
C TRP A 48 1.85 5.38 -0.39
N LEU A 49 0.92 5.62 -1.29
CA LEU A 49 0.60 6.96 -1.78
C LEU A 49 -0.38 7.66 -0.82
N ALA A 50 0.14 8.16 0.31
CA ALA A 50 -0.66 8.60 1.44
C ALA A 50 -1.56 9.84 1.20
N LYS A 51 -1.33 10.61 0.13
CA LYS A 51 -2.29 11.62 -0.32
C LYS A 51 -3.48 10.88 -0.96
N LYS A 52 -4.67 10.93 -0.34
CA LYS A 52 -5.91 10.25 -0.76
C LYS A 52 -6.47 10.72 -2.11
N LYS A 53 -5.65 10.72 -3.17
CA LYS A 53 -6.04 10.96 -4.56
C LYS A 53 -6.40 9.63 -5.22
N GLY A 54 -7.25 8.83 -4.57
CA GLY A 54 -7.47 7.42 -4.92
C GLY A 54 -7.81 7.21 -6.40
N LEU A 55 -8.72 8.00 -6.96
CA LEU A 55 -9.09 7.88 -8.38
C LEU A 55 -8.00 8.35 -9.36
N ALA A 56 -7.22 9.38 -9.00
CA ALA A 56 -6.13 9.84 -9.87
C ALA A 56 -4.96 8.85 -9.87
N GLN A 57 -4.62 8.31 -8.70
CA GLN A 57 -3.64 7.23 -8.57
C GLN A 57 -4.09 5.99 -9.31
N PHE A 58 -5.36 5.61 -9.17
CA PHE A 58 -5.93 4.49 -9.91
C PHE A 58 -5.80 4.71 -11.42
N ALA A 59 -6.12 5.91 -11.93
CA ALA A 59 -5.99 6.21 -13.35
C ALA A 59 -4.55 6.12 -13.88
N ASP A 60 -3.56 6.46 -13.04
CA ASP A 60 -2.14 6.44 -13.42
C ASP A 60 -1.49 5.04 -13.30
N PHE A 61 -1.96 4.19 -12.38
CA PHE A 61 -1.29 2.94 -12.01
C PHE A 61 -2.09 1.65 -12.30
N PHE A 62 -3.40 1.72 -12.46
CA PHE A 62 -4.21 0.55 -12.77
C PHE A 62 -3.94 0.04 -14.20
N GLY A 63 -3.89 -1.28 -14.37
CA GLY A 63 -3.58 -1.95 -15.63
C GLY A 63 -2.08 -2.27 -15.82
N PHE A 64 -1.21 -1.89 -14.88
CA PHE A 64 0.23 -2.19 -14.94
C PHE A 64 0.63 -3.46 -14.15
N GLY A 65 -0.33 -4.09 -13.48
CA GLY A 65 -0.16 -5.38 -12.82
C GLY A 65 0.67 -5.31 -11.54
N ALA A 66 0.52 -4.24 -10.77
CA ALA A 66 1.28 -4.01 -9.54
C ALA A 66 0.54 -3.13 -8.50
N MET A 67 -0.74 -2.82 -8.72
CA MET A 67 -1.51 -2.01 -7.80
C MET A 67 -2.19 -2.88 -6.74
N ILE A 68 -2.05 -2.49 -5.47
CA ILE A 68 -2.74 -3.07 -4.32
C ILE A 68 -3.56 -1.97 -3.67
N THR A 69 -4.84 -2.25 -3.40
CA THR A 69 -5.77 -1.35 -2.69
C THR A 69 -6.25 -2.04 -1.42
N LEU A 70 -6.14 -1.33 -0.30
CA LEU A 70 -6.54 -1.79 1.04
C LEU A 70 -7.61 -0.85 1.60
N TRP A 71 -8.65 -1.41 2.21
CA TRP A 71 -9.75 -0.63 2.81
C TRP A 71 -9.62 -0.54 4.33
N LEU A 72 -8.67 0.27 4.76
CA LEU A 72 -8.35 0.41 6.18
C LEU A 72 -9.56 0.89 7.01
N PRO A 73 -9.80 0.31 8.20
CA PRO A 73 -10.79 0.81 9.14
C PRO A 73 -10.54 2.28 9.48
N VAL A 74 -11.60 3.07 9.61
CA VAL A 74 -11.48 4.47 10.06
C VAL A 74 -11.15 4.47 11.54
N THR A 75 -10.07 5.15 11.92
CA THR A 75 -9.70 5.36 13.32
C THR A 75 -9.58 6.85 13.61
N GLU A 76 -9.96 7.28 14.83
CA GLU A 76 -9.93 8.69 15.22
C GLU A 76 -8.49 9.28 15.17
N GLU A 77 -7.47 8.43 15.35
CA GLU A 77 -6.06 8.82 15.30
C GLU A 77 -5.59 9.27 13.91
N THR A 78 -6.25 8.78 12.85
CA THR A 78 -5.95 9.13 11.45
C THR A 78 -6.71 10.35 10.97
N LYS A 79 -7.67 10.85 11.77
CA LYS A 79 -8.50 11.98 11.42
C LYS A 79 -7.74 13.28 11.72
N PRO A 80 -7.40 14.08 10.71
CA PRO A 80 -6.81 15.38 10.97
C PRO A 80 -7.81 16.25 11.74
N PRO A 81 -7.33 17.09 12.68
CA PRO A 81 -8.17 18.05 13.36
C PRO A 81 -8.78 19.02 12.34
N ASP A 82 -10.02 19.42 12.58
CA ASP A 82 -10.64 20.51 11.83
C ASP A 82 -10.00 21.82 12.27
N ILE A 83 -8.90 22.20 11.61
CA ILE A 83 -8.20 23.45 11.83
C ILE A 83 -8.59 24.38 10.68
N PRO A 84 -9.55 25.32 10.89
CA PRO A 84 -9.82 26.33 9.89
C PRO A 84 -8.60 27.24 9.79
N LEU A 85 -7.76 27.04 8.76
CA LEU A 85 -6.62 27.90 8.50
C LEU A 85 -7.12 29.31 8.19
N PRO A 86 -6.76 30.34 8.97
CA PRO A 86 -7.22 31.70 8.71
C PRO A 86 -6.78 32.13 7.32
N LYS A 87 -7.68 32.75 6.52
CA LYS A 87 -7.35 33.20 5.16
C LYS A 87 -6.10 34.09 5.09
N LYS A 88 -5.81 34.85 6.15
CA LYS A 88 -4.59 35.68 6.27
C LYS A 88 -3.31 34.85 6.43
N ALA A 89 -3.37 33.68 7.07
CA ALA A 89 -2.22 32.78 7.18
C ALA A 89 -1.85 32.20 5.81
N LEU A 90 -2.84 31.80 5.01
CA LEU A 90 -2.65 31.30 3.64
C LEU A 90 -2.10 32.36 2.65
N GLN A 91 -2.17 33.65 3.02
CA GLN A 91 -1.59 34.75 2.24
C GLN A 91 -0.10 34.98 2.53
N ASN A 92 0.48 34.32 3.54
CA ASN A 92 1.90 34.40 3.82
C ASN A 92 2.69 33.83 2.62
N PRO A 93 3.70 34.55 2.08
CA PRO A 93 4.54 34.07 0.99
C PRO A 93 5.14 32.67 1.23
N ALA A 94 5.38 32.29 2.49
CA ALA A 94 5.90 30.97 2.86
C ALA A 94 4.95 29.79 2.55
N PHE A 95 3.64 30.04 2.42
CA PHE A 95 2.64 29.02 2.09
C PHE A 95 2.17 29.07 0.63
N ARG A 96 2.74 29.97 -0.18
CA ARG A 96 2.35 30.10 -1.59
C ARG A 96 2.70 28.82 -2.34
N GLY A 97 1.68 28.13 -2.86
CA GLY A 97 1.83 26.87 -3.60
C GLY A 97 1.92 25.62 -2.73
N LEU A 98 1.80 25.73 -1.40
CA LEU A 98 1.75 24.59 -0.49
C LEU A 98 0.30 24.16 -0.23
N ASP A 99 0.03 22.87 -0.40
CA ASP A 99 -1.22 22.23 0.01
C ASP A 99 -1.15 21.86 1.51
N VAL A 100 -1.33 22.87 2.37
CA VAL A 100 -1.18 22.73 3.84
C VAL A 100 -2.15 21.68 4.40
N GLU A 101 -3.39 21.64 3.91
CA GLU A 101 -4.38 20.65 4.31
C GLU A 101 -3.95 19.24 3.90
N GLY A 102 -3.42 19.07 2.69
CA GLY A 102 -2.85 17.81 2.22
C GLY A 102 -1.65 17.34 3.05
N GLU A 103 -0.80 18.24 3.53
CA GLU A 103 0.33 17.90 4.41
C GLU A 103 -0.12 17.53 5.83
N ILE A 104 -1.15 18.19 6.37
CA ILE A 104 -1.77 17.80 7.65
C ILE A 104 -2.40 16.41 7.53
N ALA A 105 -3.19 16.18 6.48
CA ALA A 105 -3.82 14.88 6.22
C ALA A 105 -2.77 13.77 6.04
N PHE A 106 -1.68 14.06 5.33
CA PHE A 106 -0.54 13.15 5.20
C PHE A 106 0.07 12.81 6.57
N THR A 107 0.36 13.82 7.39
CA THR A 107 0.95 13.62 8.72
C THR A 107 0.08 12.75 9.63
N TYR A 108 -1.24 12.91 9.58
CA TYR A 108 -2.16 12.09 10.35
C TYR A 108 -2.32 10.67 9.80
N SER A 109 -2.20 10.48 8.48
CA SER A 109 -2.17 9.13 7.90
C SER A 109 -0.98 8.28 8.38
N LEU A 110 0.14 8.92 8.76
CA LEU A 110 1.30 8.24 9.36
C LEU A 110 1.04 7.68 10.76
N ARG A 111 -0.13 7.98 11.35
CA ARG A 111 -0.56 7.44 12.65
C ARG A 111 -1.50 6.25 12.50
N ASP A 112 -1.78 5.83 11.27
CA ASP A 112 -2.67 4.72 11.01
C ASP A 112 -2.16 3.43 11.69
N PRO A 113 -2.99 2.76 12.53
CA PRO A 113 -2.59 1.51 13.18
C PRO A 113 -2.19 0.41 12.21
N PHE A 114 -2.59 0.48 10.93
CA PHE A 114 -2.12 -0.42 9.89
C PHE A 114 -0.60 -0.44 9.81
N LEU A 115 0.07 0.71 9.88
CA LEU A 115 1.53 0.82 9.70
C LEU A 115 2.29 -0.13 10.65
N PRO A 116 2.19 0.02 11.99
CA PRO A 116 2.88 -0.88 12.92
C PRO A 116 2.29 -2.30 12.93
N LYS A 117 0.96 -2.47 12.82
CA LYS A 117 0.34 -3.80 12.91
C LYS A 117 0.67 -4.67 11.71
N SER A 118 0.76 -4.09 10.52
CA SER A 118 1.11 -4.81 9.30
C SER A 118 2.53 -5.36 9.35
N LYS A 119 3.50 -4.60 9.89
CA LYS A 119 4.86 -5.11 10.13
C LYS A 119 4.87 -6.28 11.10
N ALA A 120 4.19 -6.14 12.24
CA ALA A 120 4.13 -7.23 13.23
C ALA A 120 3.50 -8.50 12.64
N LEU A 121 2.48 -8.35 11.77
CA LEU A 121 1.78 -9.47 11.15
C LEU A 121 2.59 -10.16 10.04
N PHE A 122 3.21 -9.39 9.15
CA PHE A 122 3.84 -9.93 7.94
C PHE A 122 5.36 -10.09 8.03
N THR A 123 6.01 -9.42 8.99
CA THR A 123 7.45 -9.48 9.19
C THR A 123 7.79 -9.78 10.66
N PRO A 124 7.26 -10.86 11.25
CA PRO A 124 7.47 -11.15 12.67
C PRO A 124 8.95 -11.44 12.96
N GLY A 125 9.47 -10.84 14.04
CA GLY A 125 10.85 -11.04 14.49
C GLY A 125 11.90 -10.18 13.78
N LEU A 126 11.47 -9.22 12.96
CA LEU A 126 12.33 -8.27 12.25
C LEU A 126 12.17 -6.83 12.77
N GLU A 127 11.46 -6.64 13.88
CA GLU A 127 11.17 -5.32 14.45
C GLU A 127 12.45 -4.61 14.92
N GLY A 128 13.46 -5.38 15.36
CA GLY A 128 14.76 -4.87 15.79
C GLY A 128 15.84 -4.86 14.71
N ASP A 129 15.54 -5.31 13.49
CA ASP A 129 16.52 -5.34 12.40
C ASP A 129 16.66 -3.93 11.78
N PRO A 130 17.85 -3.30 11.87
CA PRO A 130 18.08 -1.95 11.33
C PRO A 130 17.76 -1.82 9.84
N GLN A 131 17.88 -2.90 9.06
CA GLN A 131 17.55 -2.88 7.62
C GLN A 131 16.07 -2.60 7.37
N TYR A 132 15.21 -2.89 8.35
CA TYR A 132 13.75 -2.74 8.27
C TYR A 132 13.26 -1.51 9.04
N GLY A 133 14.16 -0.74 9.67
CA GLY A 133 13.82 0.40 10.50
C GLY A 133 13.14 1.54 9.74
N SER A 134 13.51 1.76 8.48
CA SER A 134 12.93 2.81 7.61
C SER A 134 11.64 2.42 6.90
N MET A 135 11.28 1.13 6.93
CA MET A 135 10.08 0.62 6.27
C MET A 135 8.91 0.76 7.24
N LEU A 136 7.94 1.64 6.93
CA LEU A 136 6.87 1.97 7.87
C LEU A 136 5.78 0.88 7.94
N PHE A 137 5.69 0.02 6.94
CA PHE A 137 4.65 -0.99 6.82
C PHE A 137 5.09 -2.20 5.98
N ALA A 138 4.28 -3.26 6.04
CA ALA A 138 4.35 -4.39 5.13
C ALA A 138 2.99 -4.62 4.46
N VAL A 139 2.95 -4.89 3.17
CA VAL A 139 1.71 -5.17 2.42
C VAL A 139 1.82 -6.58 1.83
N PRO A 140 0.79 -7.42 2.01
CA PRO A 140 0.77 -8.72 1.36
C PRO A 140 0.51 -8.57 -0.14
N LEU A 141 1.26 -9.31 -0.95
CA LEU A 141 0.91 -9.63 -2.33
C LEU A 141 0.36 -11.05 -2.34
N PHE A 142 -0.95 -11.17 -2.14
CA PHE A 142 -1.64 -12.45 -2.15
C PHE A 142 -2.07 -12.84 -3.56
N THR A 143 -1.96 -14.14 -3.85
CA THR A 143 -2.68 -14.82 -4.92
C THR A 143 -3.99 -15.43 -4.40
N ALA A 144 -4.89 -15.85 -5.29
CA ALA A 144 -6.09 -16.58 -4.89
C ALA A 144 -5.72 -17.84 -4.09
N GLU A 145 -4.68 -18.56 -4.51
CA GLU A 145 -4.16 -19.73 -3.77
C GLU A 145 -3.77 -19.36 -2.33
N ASN A 146 -3.06 -18.25 -2.11
CA ASN A 146 -2.70 -17.81 -0.76
C ASN A 146 -3.93 -17.55 0.10
N ILE A 147 -4.98 -16.95 -0.48
CA ILE A 147 -6.22 -16.68 0.23
C ILE A 147 -6.98 -17.97 0.50
N TYR A 148 -7.14 -18.88 -0.48
CA TYR A 148 -7.92 -20.11 -0.32
C TYR A 148 -7.24 -21.20 0.50
N HIS A 149 -5.91 -21.19 0.60
CA HIS A 149 -5.15 -22.16 1.39
C HIS A 149 -4.54 -21.58 2.67
N GLY A 150 -4.65 -20.26 2.90
CA GLY A 150 -4.20 -19.64 4.14
C GLY A 150 -4.90 -20.22 5.37
N ARG A 151 -4.16 -20.39 6.48
CA ARG A 151 -4.74 -20.82 7.77
C ARG A 151 -5.75 -19.77 8.26
N GLY A 152 -6.85 -20.19 8.88
CA GLY A 152 -7.96 -19.32 9.28
C GLY A 152 -7.52 -18.08 10.07
N GLU A 153 -6.64 -18.26 11.05
CA GLU A 153 -6.13 -17.16 11.90
C GLU A 153 -5.44 -16.03 11.12
N MET A 154 -4.67 -16.36 10.06
CA MET A 154 -4.01 -15.33 9.24
C MET A 154 -5.03 -14.56 8.39
N ARG A 155 -6.07 -15.24 7.90
CA ARG A 155 -7.14 -14.60 7.11
C ARG A 155 -7.91 -13.61 7.96
N ASP A 156 -8.29 -14.04 9.16
CA ASP A 156 -9.04 -13.20 10.10
C ASP A 156 -8.21 -12.00 10.53
N ALA A 157 -6.94 -12.19 10.90
CA ALA A 157 -6.02 -11.10 11.23
C ALA A 157 -5.85 -10.09 10.08
N CYS A 158 -5.76 -10.55 8.84
CA CYS A 158 -5.69 -9.70 7.66
C CYS A 158 -6.98 -8.88 7.46
N LEU A 159 -8.15 -9.53 7.53
CA LEU A 159 -9.43 -8.85 7.37
C LEU A 159 -9.75 -7.92 8.55
N GLU A 160 -9.26 -8.23 9.75
CA GLU A 160 -9.25 -7.32 10.89
C GLU A 160 -8.44 -6.07 10.61
N LEU A 161 -7.26 -6.24 10.01
CA LEU A 161 -6.31 -5.17 9.72
C LEU A 161 -6.78 -4.21 8.60
N PHE A 162 -7.34 -4.72 7.50
CA PHE A 162 -7.64 -3.89 6.33
C PHE A 162 -9.00 -4.10 5.68
N GLY A 163 -9.92 -4.89 6.26
CA GLY A 163 -11.34 -4.97 5.86
C GLY A 163 -11.66 -5.59 4.49
N ALA A 164 -11.02 -5.09 3.44
CA ALA A 164 -10.99 -5.62 2.09
C ALA A 164 -9.62 -5.36 1.43
N TYR A 165 -9.33 -6.17 0.43
CA TYR A 165 -8.10 -6.24 -0.33
C TYR A 165 -8.46 -6.37 -1.81
N MET A 166 -7.79 -5.58 -2.63
CA MET A 166 -7.80 -5.72 -4.07
C MET A 166 -6.36 -5.69 -4.58
N ALA A 167 -6.02 -6.60 -5.48
CA ALA A 167 -4.75 -6.52 -6.19
C ALA A 167 -4.88 -6.97 -7.64
N GLU A 168 -4.09 -6.34 -8.51
CA GLU A 168 -3.83 -6.91 -9.83
C GLU A 168 -2.88 -8.10 -9.66
N SER A 169 -3.42 -9.31 -9.81
CA SER A 169 -2.67 -10.54 -9.66
C SER A 169 -2.30 -11.10 -11.02
N ARG A 170 -0.99 -11.10 -11.30
CA ARG A 170 -0.44 -11.71 -12.51
C ARG A 170 -0.58 -13.23 -12.47
N ASP A 171 -0.41 -13.82 -11.30
CA ASP A 171 -0.48 -15.27 -11.10
C ASP A 171 -1.92 -15.78 -11.24
N ASP A 172 -2.91 -14.96 -10.88
CA ASP A 172 -4.34 -15.29 -11.06
C ASP A 172 -4.93 -14.77 -12.38
N HIS A 173 -4.11 -14.18 -13.27
CA HIS A 173 -4.53 -13.61 -14.56
C HIS A 173 -5.72 -12.62 -14.46
N GLY A 174 -5.75 -11.77 -13.43
CA GLY A 174 -6.87 -10.85 -13.22
C GLY A 174 -6.76 -9.95 -11.99
N VAL A 175 -7.90 -9.47 -11.50
CA VAL A 175 -8.00 -8.75 -10.22
C VAL A 175 -8.51 -9.68 -9.16
N LEU A 176 -7.75 -9.81 -8.09
CA LEU A 176 -8.17 -10.50 -6.88
C LEU A 176 -8.92 -9.50 -6.00
N LEU A 177 -10.17 -9.82 -5.67
CA LEU A 177 -10.99 -9.10 -4.70
C LEU A 177 -11.28 -10.02 -3.52
N TRP A 178 -10.95 -9.57 -2.31
CA TRP A 178 -11.19 -10.32 -1.08
C TRP A 178 -11.59 -9.36 0.03
N GLY A 179 -12.57 -9.73 0.84
CA GLY A 179 -13.02 -8.87 1.93
C GLY A 179 -13.87 -9.62 2.95
N ARG A 180 -14.26 -8.89 3.99
CA ARG A 180 -15.18 -9.39 5.00
C ARG A 180 -16.53 -9.79 4.38
N PRO A 181 -17.25 -10.76 4.97
CA PRO A 181 -18.57 -11.17 4.49
C PRO A 181 -19.57 -10.00 4.34
N ALA A 182 -19.45 -8.98 5.19
CA ALA A 182 -20.30 -7.78 5.13
C ALA A 182 -20.14 -6.96 3.83
N ILE A 183 -19.03 -7.11 3.11
CA ILE A 183 -18.73 -6.37 1.87
C ILE A 183 -19.21 -7.15 0.64
N GLU A 184 -19.40 -8.46 0.76
CA GLU A 184 -19.81 -9.35 -0.35
C GLU A 184 -21.07 -8.87 -1.09
N PRO A 185 -22.17 -8.44 -0.42
CA PRO A 185 -23.36 -7.96 -1.13
C PRO A 185 -23.06 -6.73 -2.01
N ILE A 186 -22.21 -5.82 -1.55
CA ILE A 186 -21.84 -4.60 -2.27
C ILE A 186 -21.02 -4.95 -3.51
N LEU A 187 -20.09 -5.90 -3.38
CA LEU A 187 -19.28 -6.38 -4.50
C LEU A 187 -20.15 -7.06 -5.55
N LEU A 188 -21.09 -7.90 -5.14
CA LEU A 188 -22.02 -8.57 -6.06
C LEU A 188 -22.87 -7.57 -6.83
N ASP A 189 -23.39 -6.53 -6.17
CA ASP A 189 -24.17 -5.49 -6.83
C ASP A 189 -23.33 -4.66 -7.81
N ALA A 190 -22.07 -4.35 -7.44
CA ALA A 190 -21.14 -3.67 -8.34
C ALA A 190 -20.83 -4.53 -9.58
N LEU A 191 -20.56 -5.83 -9.41
CA LEU A 191 -20.28 -6.75 -10.51
C LEU A 191 -21.47 -6.89 -11.46
N ARG A 192 -22.68 -7.08 -10.93
CA ARG A 192 -23.92 -7.10 -11.74
C ARG A 192 -24.12 -5.82 -12.53
N LYS A 193 -23.81 -4.67 -11.93
CA LYS A 193 -23.87 -3.38 -12.62
C LYS A 193 -22.87 -3.32 -13.78
N LEU A 194 -21.61 -3.69 -13.55
CA LEU A 194 -20.58 -3.76 -14.60
C LEU A 194 -21.00 -4.68 -15.75
N GLU A 195 -21.56 -5.85 -15.43
CA GLU A 195 -22.08 -6.79 -16.44
C GLU A 195 -23.23 -6.17 -17.25
N SER A 196 -24.20 -5.53 -16.59
CA SER A 196 -25.31 -4.86 -17.28
C SER A 196 -24.89 -3.67 -18.15
N GLU A 197 -23.78 -3.02 -17.81
CA GLU A 197 -23.17 -1.96 -18.61
C GLU A 197 -22.27 -2.51 -19.73
N GLY A 198 -22.12 -3.83 -19.84
CA GLY A 198 -21.32 -4.50 -20.86
C GLY A 198 -19.81 -4.28 -20.69
N MET A 199 -19.36 -3.90 -19.49
CA MET A 199 -17.93 -3.75 -19.22
C MET A 199 -17.24 -5.11 -19.22
N GLN A 200 -16.21 -5.24 -20.06
CA GLN A 200 -15.32 -6.39 -20.07
C GLN A 200 -14.00 -6.02 -19.41
N TYR A 201 -13.49 -6.91 -18.55
CA TYR A 201 -12.16 -6.73 -17.98
C TYR A 201 -11.12 -6.76 -19.11
N PRO A 202 -10.20 -5.77 -19.19
CA PRO A 202 -9.19 -5.75 -20.23
C PRO A 202 -8.17 -6.87 -19.99
N VAL A 203 -8.36 -8.01 -20.65
CA VAL A 203 -7.34 -9.07 -20.74
C VAL A 203 -6.30 -8.58 -21.75
N ARG A 204 -5.15 -8.12 -21.27
CA ARG A 204 -3.99 -7.80 -22.12
C ARG A 204 -2.98 -8.93 -22.10
#